data_AF-A0A2D0KX69-F1
#
_entry.id   AF-A0A2D0KX69-F1
#
_cell.length_a   1.000
_cell.length_b   1.000
_cell.length_c   1.000
_cell.angle_alpha   90.00
_cell.angle_beta   90.00
_cell.angle_gamma   90.00
#
_symmetry.space_group_name_H-M   'P 1'
#
loop_
_entity.id
_entity.type
_entity.pdbx_description
1 polymer ?
#
loop_
_entity_poly.entity_id
_entity_poly.type
_entity_poly.pdbx_seq_one_letter_code
_entity_poly.pdbx_strand_id
1 'polypeptide(L)'
;MKIRLLVIFFSIIFMTASFVKSEPNNHTELKKQLIDYMKVGKIPGLSLVIIDKHNKTHLITLGKQNEKQNGDIKQETVFELGSTSKAFTGLIAAQLIEEGKIKQETTISSVLPSLSFYYDNQPIEVSFIQLLNHSSGIPFSSVDFIYGGNSSDSLENMINRIERIDLHNNPGTLYSYATINYDIAARMMEVVTQQPYSELLKKYVLTPLKMNDTSVDAMVNHKATGYQISYLAPRPYDTPFFISNVPAGYIQTNAIDMAKWLRFLLKGNDSPLSKYKKRMFEPNTQLSTNEGKDVHYALGWSINNDKIYHTGMNPNFSSFIGMNTKSNVAVAVMANVNSNVTFTIGEQILKQLSSGNGTINLTSANDVELFDTFDRVFLASGVLLFLFLLIIIFRIYRNNITKKSRHLSGAKKVIVIISILACLSLTLLSFVFPAVLLNMSWNSLIIWMPMSFILMLTLLILTLIMSLIHLLIIFFRHISYAKNQNK
;
A
#
# COMPACT_ATOMS: atom_id res chain seq x y z
N MET A 1 -74.02 -5.66 63.45
CA MET A 1 -73.15 -6.69 64.08
C MET A 1 -72.50 -7.49 62.97
N LYS A 2 -71.21 -7.42 62.64
CA LYS A 2 -70.08 -6.60 63.08
C LYS A 2 -69.24 -6.27 61.84
N ILE A 3 -69.06 -4.97 61.62
CA ILE A 3 -68.00 -4.33 60.84
C ILE A 3 -66.66 -4.69 61.49
N ARG A 4 -65.65 -5.13 60.72
CA ARG A 4 -64.21 -4.95 60.95
C ARG A 4 -63.39 -5.80 59.97
N LEU A 5 -62.80 -5.13 58.98
CA LEU A 5 -61.40 -5.26 58.51
C LEU A 5 -61.30 -4.61 57.13
N LEU A 6 -61.57 -3.30 57.14
CA LEU A 6 -61.08 -2.35 56.16
C LEU A 6 -59.87 -1.69 56.85
N VAL A 7 -58.80 -1.42 56.09
CA VAL A 7 -57.47 -0.92 56.51
C VAL A 7 -56.46 -2.05 56.76
N ILE A 8 -55.29 -1.92 56.11
CA ILE A 8 -54.10 -2.80 56.08
C ILE A 8 -54.04 -3.73 54.85
N PHE A 9 -53.73 -3.18 53.66
CA PHE A 9 -52.56 -3.57 52.86
C PHE A 9 -52.51 -2.75 51.56
N PHE A 10 -52.00 -1.52 51.69
CA PHE A 10 -51.59 -0.68 50.56
C PHE A 10 -50.06 -0.81 50.47
N SER A 11 -49.56 -1.97 50.03
CA SER A 11 -48.14 -2.29 49.79
C SER A 11 -48.04 -3.69 49.17
N ILE A 12 -47.16 -3.91 48.19
CA ILE A 12 -46.86 -5.22 47.56
C ILE A 12 -47.97 -5.62 46.55
N ILE A 13 -47.84 -5.57 45.21
CA ILE A 13 -46.78 -6.06 44.31
C ILE A 13 -46.80 -5.20 43.04
N PHE A 14 -45.87 -4.25 42.89
CA PHE A 14 -45.42 -3.83 41.56
C PHE A 14 -44.40 -4.86 41.12
N MET A 15 -44.82 -5.80 40.28
CA MET A 15 -43.95 -6.75 39.63
C MET A 15 -43.14 -5.97 38.59
N THR A 16 -42.02 -5.38 39.00
CA THR A 16 -41.04 -4.83 38.06
C THR A 16 -40.42 -6.02 37.34
N ALA A 17 -40.96 -6.33 36.17
CA ALA A 17 -40.21 -7.03 35.14
C ALA A 17 -38.97 -6.17 34.86
N SER A 18 -37.86 -6.54 35.48
CA SER A 18 -36.54 -6.05 35.11
C SER A 18 -36.28 -6.55 33.68
N PHE A 19 -36.72 -5.76 32.69
CA PHE A 19 -36.07 -5.77 31.39
C PHE A 19 -34.61 -5.42 31.65
N VAL A 20 -33.77 -6.45 31.75
CA VAL A 20 -32.33 -6.30 31.51
C VAL A 20 -32.24 -5.69 30.12
N LYS A 21 -31.99 -4.39 30.07
CA LYS A 21 -31.65 -3.68 28.84
C LYS A 21 -30.33 -4.29 28.40
N SER A 22 -30.39 -5.32 27.56
CA SER A 22 -29.20 -5.88 26.92
C SER A 22 -28.48 -4.71 26.28
N GLU A 23 -27.21 -4.50 26.62
CA GLU A 23 -26.39 -3.53 25.88
C GLU A 23 -26.57 -3.82 24.39
N PRO A 24 -26.90 -2.81 23.56
CA PRO A 24 -27.02 -3.03 22.13
C PRO A 24 -25.73 -3.69 21.67
N ASN A 25 -25.86 -4.81 20.95
CA ASN A 25 -24.73 -5.61 20.51
C ASN A 25 -23.89 -4.78 19.52
N ASN A 26 -22.98 -3.95 20.05
CA ASN A 26 -22.22 -2.88 19.39
C ASN A 26 -21.47 -3.42 18.15
N HIS A 27 -21.13 -4.72 18.15
CA HIS A 27 -20.53 -5.41 17.01
C HIS A 27 -21.47 -5.65 15.83
N THR A 28 -22.78 -5.78 16.05
CA THR A 28 -23.75 -6.02 14.96
C THR A 28 -23.89 -4.78 14.09
N GLU A 29 -24.04 -3.61 14.71
CA GLU A 29 -24.13 -2.33 13.98
C GLU A 29 -22.79 -1.98 13.31
N LEU A 30 -21.67 -2.17 14.02
CA LEU A 30 -20.35 -2.02 13.42
C LEU A 30 -20.14 -2.94 12.21
N LYS A 31 -20.55 -4.22 12.28
CA LYS A 31 -20.47 -5.14 11.12
C LYS A 31 -21.27 -4.63 9.93
N LYS A 32 -22.47 -4.08 10.15
CA LYS A 32 -23.29 -3.50 9.08
C LYS A 32 -22.59 -2.31 8.42
N GLN A 33 -22.05 -1.38 9.22
CA GLN A 33 -21.28 -0.25 8.71
C GLN A 33 -20.03 -0.71 7.95
N LEU A 34 -19.29 -1.69 8.48
CA LEU A 34 -18.13 -2.28 7.80
C LEU A 34 -18.51 -2.90 6.46
N ILE A 35 -19.65 -3.59 6.37
CA ILE A 35 -20.15 -4.14 5.10
C ILE A 35 -20.39 -3.02 4.06
N ASP A 36 -20.92 -1.88 4.48
CA ASP A 36 -21.14 -0.75 3.56
C ASP A 36 -19.81 -0.12 3.10
N TYR A 37 -18.82 0.01 3.99
CA TYR A 37 -17.46 0.38 3.61
C TYR A 37 -16.82 -0.64 2.67
N MET A 38 -16.98 -1.93 2.93
CA MET A 38 -16.44 -3.00 2.07
C MET A 38 -17.06 -2.95 0.67
N LYS A 39 -18.35 -2.61 0.53
CA LYS A 39 -18.98 -2.42 -0.78
C LYS A 39 -18.36 -1.24 -1.53
N VAL A 40 -18.22 -0.08 -0.88
CA VAL A 40 -17.64 1.12 -1.50
C VAL A 40 -16.17 0.89 -1.88
N GLY A 41 -15.38 0.34 -0.94
CA GLY A 41 -13.98 0.02 -1.13
C GLY A 41 -13.71 -1.22 -1.98
N LYS A 42 -14.77 -1.91 -2.44
CA LYS A 42 -14.71 -3.16 -3.21
C LYS A 42 -13.82 -4.22 -2.54
N ILE A 43 -13.91 -4.31 -1.21
CA ILE A 43 -13.09 -5.19 -0.36
C ILE A 43 -13.75 -6.57 -0.29
N PRO A 44 -13.14 -7.63 -0.87
CA PRO A 44 -13.72 -8.97 -0.82
C PRO A 44 -13.72 -9.55 0.60
N GLY A 45 -12.64 -9.35 1.35
CA GLY A 45 -12.44 -9.89 2.69
C GLY A 45 -11.66 -8.94 3.60
N LEU A 46 -12.10 -8.85 4.85
CA LEU A 46 -11.57 -7.92 5.85
C LEU A 46 -11.45 -8.59 7.21
N SER A 47 -10.36 -8.30 7.91
CA SER A 47 -10.12 -8.68 9.30
C SER A 47 -9.82 -7.42 10.12
N LEU A 48 -10.56 -7.23 11.21
CA LEU A 48 -10.45 -6.10 12.13
C LEU A 48 -10.13 -6.62 13.53
N VAL A 49 -9.10 -6.03 14.14
CA VAL A 49 -8.64 -6.30 15.51
C VAL A 49 -8.76 -5.01 16.30
N ILE A 50 -9.47 -5.02 17.42
CA ILE A 50 -9.59 -3.89 18.34
C ILE A 50 -9.11 -4.32 19.72
N ILE A 51 -8.24 -3.51 20.34
CA ILE A 51 -8.00 -3.53 21.78
C ILE A 51 -8.63 -2.28 22.37
N ASP A 52 -9.69 -2.46 23.16
CA ASP A 52 -10.40 -1.33 23.78
C ASP A 52 -9.73 -0.83 25.06
N LYS A 53 -10.28 0.24 25.63
CA LYS A 53 -9.76 0.90 26.85
C LYS A 53 -9.78 -0.01 28.10
N HIS A 54 -10.55 -1.09 28.05
CA HIS A 54 -10.62 -2.12 29.10
C HIS A 54 -9.67 -3.29 28.81
N ASN A 55 -8.78 -3.14 27.83
CA ASN A 55 -7.85 -4.16 27.35
C ASN A 55 -8.55 -5.43 26.82
N LYS A 56 -9.83 -5.31 26.41
CA LYS A 56 -10.56 -6.42 25.78
C LYS A 56 -10.25 -6.45 24.28
N THR A 57 -9.99 -7.66 23.79
CA THR A 57 -9.72 -7.93 22.38
C THR A 57 -11.01 -8.26 21.65
N HIS A 58 -11.26 -7.60 20.54
CA HIS A 58 -12.37 -7.88 19.64
C HIS A 58 -11.82 -8.22 18.26
N LEU A 59 -12.16 -9.41 17.77
CA LEU A 59 -11.78 -9.91 16.44
C LEU A 59 -13.03 -10.00 15.58
N ILE A 60 -13.05 -9.23 14.49
CA ILE A 60 -14.18 -9.16 13.56
C ILE A 60 -13.66 -9.51 12.17
N THR A 61 -14.17 -10.59 11.59
CA THR A 61 -13.85 -11.00 10.22
C THR A 61 -15.09 -10.96 9.36
N LEU A 62 -14.94 -10.50 8.12
CA LEU A 62 -16.03 -10.31 7.16
C LEU A 62 -15.57 -10.67 5.75
N GLY A 63 -16.49 -11.16 4.92
CA GLY A 63 -16.25 -11.42 3.50
C GLY A 63 -15.49 -12.70 3.22
N LYS A 64 -14.89 -12.78 2.03
CA LYS A 64 -14.34 -14.00 1.43
C LYS A 64 -12.81 -14.02 1.43
N GLN A 65 -12.26 -15.15 1.87
CA GLN A 65 -10.84 -15.50 1.75
C GLN A 65 -10.48 -15.84 0.30
N ASN A 66 -11.34 -16.59 -0.39
CA ASN A 66 -11.15 -17.02 -1.77
C ASN A 66 -12.52 -17.20 -2.46
N GLU A 67 -12.77 -16.47 -3.55
CA GLU A 67 -14.03 -16.58 -4.30
C GLU A 67 -14.24 -17.97 -4.93
N LYS A 68 -13.16 -18.67 -5.31
CA LYS A 68 -13.25 -19.98 -5.97
C LYS A 68 -13.55 -21.14 -5.01
N GLN A 69 -13.27 -20.99 -3.72
CA GLN A 69 -13.38 -22.07 -2.73
C GLN A 69 -14.46 -21.83 -1.66
N ASN A 70 -15.31 -20.81 -1.82
CA ASN A 70 -16.35 -20.43 -0.84
C ASN A 70 -15.83 -20.18 0.61
N GLY A 71 -14.52 -20.01 0.80
CA GLY A 71 -13.94 -19.78 2.12
C GLY A 71 -14.23 -18.36 2.62
N ASP A 72 -14.85 -18.24 3.78
CA ASP A 72 -15.00 -16.97 4.49
C ASP A 72 -13.69 -16.58 5.19
N ILE A 73 -13.46 -15.29 5.41
CA ILE A 73 -12.35 -14.83 6.26
C ILE A 73 -12.57 -15.32 7.70
N LYS A 74 -11.55 -16.00 8.25
CA LYS A 74 -11.49 -16.45 9.64
C LYS A 74 -10.39 -15.70 10.39
N GLN A 75 -10.32 -15.89 11.70
CA GLN A 75 -9.33 -15.23 12.54
C GLN A 75 -7.89 -15.68 12.21
N GLU A 76 -7.75 -16.90 11.69
CA GLU A 76 -6.51 -17.53 11.26
C GLU A 76 -6.13 -17.17 9.81
N THR A 77 -7.02 -16.51 9.05
CA THR A 77 -6.73 -16.12 7.67
C THR A 77 -5.54 -15.15 7.66
N VAL A 78 -4.55 -15.49 6.83
CA VAL A 78 -3.29 -14.74 6.74
C VAL A 78 -3.36 -13.69 5.63
N PHE A 79 -2.93 -12.47 5.97
CA PHE A 79 -2.84 -11.32 5.07
C PHE A 79 -1.39 -10.82 4.97
N GLU A 80 -1.04 -10.22 3.84
CA GLU A 80 0.19 -9.45 3.73
C GLU A 80 0.01 -8.09 4.38
N LEU A 81 0.99 -7.65 5.16
CA LEU A 81 0.91 -6.40 5.91
C LEU A 81 1.24 -5.17 5.05
N GLY A 82 1.95 -5.31 3.94
CA GLY A 82 2.52 -4.16 3.25
C GLY A 82 3.43 -3.39 4.21
N SER A 83 3.48 -2.07 4.05
CA SER A 83 4.36 -1.20 4.85
C SER A 83 4.19 -1.23 6.36
N THR A 84 3.11 -1.80 6.92
CA THR A 84 3.03 -2.00 8.38
C THR A 84 4.02 -3.06 8.88
N SER A 85 4.64 -3.84 7.99
CA SER A 85 5.81 -4.69 8.28
C SER A 85 6.98 -3.90 8.87
N LYS A 86 7.14 -2.63 8.48
CA LYS A 86 8.23 -1.75 8.95
C LYS A 86 8.22 -1.58 10.46
N ALA A 87 7.06 -1.60 11.10
CA ALA A 87 6.94 -1.53 12.55
C ALA A 87 7.60 -2.72 13.28
N PHE A 88 7.57 -3.91 12.66
CA PHE A 88 8.24 -5.10 13.19
C PHE A 88 9.76 -4.96 13.04
N THR A 89 10.23 -4.54 11.86
CA THR A 89 11.65 -4.23 11.60
C THR A 89 12.17 -3.14 12.52
N GLY A 90 11.37 -2.10 12.76
CA GLY A 90 11.68 -1.01 13.68
C GLY A 90 11.84 -1.48 15.13
N LEU A 91 11.04 -2.47 15.57
CA LEU A 91 11.22 -3.07 16.89
C LEU A 91 12.53 -3.87 17.00
N ILE A 92 12.93 -4.58 15.94
CA ILE A 92 14.23 -5.27 15.88
C ILE A 92 15.35 -4.24 15.97
N ALA A 93 15.28 -3.17 15.16
CA ALA A 93 16.27 -2.10 15.16
C ALA A 93 16.39 -1.42 16.53
N ALA A 94 15.27 -1.08 17.16
CA ALA A 94 15.25 -0.51 18.50
C ALA A 94 15.91 -1.44 19.53
N GLN A 95 15.69 -2.76 19.43
CA GLN A 95 16.34 -3.74 20.30
C GLN A 95 17.84 -3.82 20.08
N LEU A 96 18.30 -3.87 18.83
CA LEU A 96 19.73 -3.94 18.52
C LEU A 96 20.48 -2.65 18.91
N ILE A 97 19.83 -1.48 18.77
CA ILE A 97 20.39 -0.20 19.23
C ILE A 97 20.57 -0.20 20.75
N GLU A 98 19.52 -0.56 21.49
CA GLU A 98 19.54 -0.57 22.95
C GLU A 98 20.42 -1.70 23.53
N GLU A 99 20.68 -2.76 22.76
CA GLU A 99 21.69 -3.80 23.08
C GLU A 99 23.13 -3.38 22.72
N GLY A 100 23.32 -2.23 22.05
CA GLY A 100 24.63 -1.74 21.63
C GLY A 100 25.25 -2.51 20.46
N LYS A 101 24.46 -3.35 19.75
CA LYS A 101 24.93 -4.14 18.59
C LYS A 101 25.10 -3.30 17.34
N ILE A 102 24.36 -2.20 17.23
CA ILE A 102 24.47 -1.21 16.16
C ILE A 102 24.15 0.17 16.76
N LYS A 103 24.84 1.22 16.32
CA LYS A 103 24.55 2.60 16.77
C LYS A 103 23.64 3.29 15.76
N GLN A 104 22.92 4.32 16.19
CA GLN A 104 22.07 5.11 15.30
C GLN A 104 22.90 5.76 14.17
N GLU A 105 24.10 6.19 14.52
CA GLU A 105 25.06 6.89 13.65
C GLU A 105 25.95 5.93 12.85
N THR A 106 25.78 4.61 13.00
CA THR A 106 26.52 3.63 12.19
C THR A 106 26.25 3.92 10.72
N THR A 107 27.30 4.21 9.96
CA THR A 107 27.19 4.50 8.54
C THR A 107 26.97 3.24 7.74
N ILE A 108 26.21 3.34 6.65
CA ILE A 108 25.93 2.19 5.79
C ILE A 108 27.23 1.64 5.20
N SER A 109 28.14 2.50 4.73
CA SER A 109 29.41 2.10 4.14
C SER A 109 30.29 1.26 5.09
N SER A 110 30.18 1.48 6.41
CA SER A 110 30.94 0.72 7.42
C SER A 110 30.45 -0.73 7.58
N VAL A 111 29.20 -1.01 7.20
CA VAL A 111 28.57 -2.34 7.33
C VAL A 111 28.40 -3.02 5.97
N LEU A 112 28.10 -2.23 4.93
CA LEU A 112 27.82 -2.65 3.56
C LEU A 112 28.74 -1.88 2.60
N PRO A 113 30.05 -2.19 2.56
CA PRO A 113 31.04 -1.40 1.83
C PRO A 113 30.88 -1.42 0.30
N SER A 114 30.10 -2.36 -0.24
CA SER A 114 29.78 -2.43 -1.67
C SER A 114 28.68 -1.45 -2.10
N LEU A 115 27.92 -0.89 -1.16
CA LEU A 115 26.81 0.01 -1.43
C LEU A 115 27.22 1.46 -1.14
N SER A 116 27.31 2.27 -2.19
CA SER A 116 27.70 3.69 -2.11
C SER A 116 26.52 4.63 -2.38
N PHE A 117 26.53 5.78 -1.71
CA PHE A 117 25.51 6.82 -1.89
C PHE A 117 26.14 8.10 -2.42
N TYR A 118 25.42 8.77 -3.32
CA TYR A 118 25.88 10.00 -3.96
C TYR A 118 24.81 11.08 -3.89
N TYR A 119 25.19 12.31 -3.60
CA TYR A 119 24.35 13.49 -3.73
C TYR A 119 25.12 14.54 -4.53
N ASP A 120 24.52 15.10 -5.58
CA ASP A 120 25.19 16.01 -6.53
C ASP A 120 26.52 15.45 -7.08
N ASN A 121 26.54 14.15 -7.41
CA ASN A 121 27.72 13.39 -7.87
C ASN A 121 28.90 13.36 -6.88
N GLN A 122 28.69 13.69 -5.61
CA GLN A 122 29.68 13.54 -4.55
C GLN A 122 29.30 12.38 -3.62
N PRO A 123 30.27 11.53 -3.21
CA PRO A 123 30.01 10.46 -2.26
C PRO A 123 29.60 11.04 -0.92
N ILE A 124 28.58 10.45 -0.30
CA ILE A 124 28.04 10.91 0.98
C ILE A 124 27.66 9.73 1.86
N GLU A 125 27.78 9.92 3.17
CA GLU A 125 27.43 8.91 4.14
C GLU A 125 25.96 9.01 4.55
N VAL A 126 25.32 7.86 4.66
CA VAL A 126 23.98 7.71 5.20
C VAL A 126 24.10 6.84 6.46
N SER A 127 23.42 7.22 7.54
CA SER A 127 23.42 6.48 8.79
C SER A 127 22.22 5.54 8.93
N PHE A 128 22.35 4.56 9.81
CA PHE A 128 21.31 3.59 10.11
C PHE A 128 19.99 4.26 10.53
N ILE A 129 20.04 5.30 11.37
CA ILE A 129 18.83 6.02 11.79
C ILE A 129 18.18 6.81 10.66
N GLN A 130 18.97 7.33 9.70
CA GLN A 130 18.45 8.05 8.54
C GLN A 130 17.65 7.14 7.60
N LEU A 131 17.99 5.85 7.53
CA LEU A 131 17.15 4.86 6.85
C LEU A 131 15.80 4.71 7.57
N LEU A 132 15.84 4.44 8.87
CA LEU A 132 14.68 4.10 9.69
C LEU A 132 13.68 5.25 9.85
N ASN A 133 14.14 6.51 9.78
CA ASN A 133 13.28 7.68 9.85
C ASN A 133 12.95 8.30 8.46
N HIS A 134 13.32 7.62 7.37
CA HIS A 134 13.14 8.10 6.00
C HIS A 134 13.77 9.46 5.71
N SER A 135 14.93 9.74 6.30
CA SER A 135 15.74 10.94 5.99
C SER A 135 17.01 10.64 5.21
N SER A 136 17.16 9.43 4.67
CA SER A 136 18.33 9.02 3.87
C SER A 136 18.51 9.80 2.57
N GLY A 137 17.48 10.48 2.07
CA GLY A 137 17.49 11.12 0.75
C GLY A 137 17.27 10.15 -0.43
N ILE A 138 17.11 8.84 -0.16
CA ILE A 138 16.87 7.83 -1.18
C ILE A 138 15.53 8.11 -1.87
N PRO A 139 15.48 8.09 -3.21
CA PRO A 139 14.26 8.42 -3.95
C PRO A 139 13.24 7.29 -3.91
N PHE A 140 11.96 7.64 -4.08
CA PHE A 140 10.87 6.67 -4.19
C PHE A 140 11.09 5.67 -5.35
N SER A 141 11.67 6.11 -6.47
CA SER A 141 11.97 5.26 -7.63
C SER A 141 12.94 4.11 -7.34
N SER A 142 13.68 4.16 -6.22
CA SER A 142 14.50 3.03 -5.73
C SER A 142 13.69 1.76 -5.47
N VAL A 143 12.36 1.85 -5.42
CA VAL A 143 11.47 0.69 -5.39
C VAL A 143 11.67 -0.24 -6.60
N ASP A 144 12.23 0.26 -7.70
CA ASP A 144 12.59 -0.54 -8.87
C ASP A 144 13.71 -1.55 -8.58
N PHE A 145 14.62 -1.25 -7.64
CA PHE A 145 15.60 -2.23 -7.18
C PHE A 145 14.93 -3.44 -6.51
N ILE A 146 13.68 -3.33 -6.09
CA ILE A 146 12.91 -4.45 -5.52
C ILE A 146 12.10 -5.11 -6.63
N TYR A 147 11.16 -4.38 -7.21
CA TYR A 147 10.15 -4.92 -8.12
C TYR A 147 10.64 -5.16 -9.56
N GLY A 148 11.77 -4.56 -9.94
CA GLY A 148 12.45 -4.78 -11.21
C GLY A 148 13.35 -6.00 -11.20
N GLY A 149 13.69 -6.52 -10.02
CA GLY A 149 14.53 -7.71 -9.85
C GLY A 149 13.74 -9.02 -9.72
N ASN A 150 14.43 -10.08 -9.27
CA ASN A 150 13.80 -11.38 -9.06
C ASN A 150 13.19 -11.47 -7.65
N SER A 151 11.94 -11.92 -7.57
CA SER A 151 11.19 -12.01 -6.31
C SER A 151 11.74 -13.08 -5.36
N SER A 152 12.46 -14.08 -5.87
CA SER A 152 13.11 -15.11 -5.05
C SER A 152 14.46 -14.69 -4.48
N ASP A 153 14.97 -13.50 -4.82
CA ASP A 153 16.26 -13.06 -4.32
C ASP A 153 16.23 -12.88 -2.80
N SER A 154 17.30 -13.34 -2.15
CA SER A 154 17.53 -13.02 -0.75
C SER A 154 17.75 -11.52 -0.59
N LEU A 155 17.54 -11.02 0.63
CA LEU A 155 17.84 -9.63 0.98
C LEU A 155 19.31 -9.30 0.65
N GLU A 156 20.24 -10.20 0.98
CA GLU A 156 21.64 -10.08 0.63
C GLU A 156 21.88 -9.93 -0.87
N ASN A 157 21.33 -10.81 -1.70
CA ASN A 157 21.53 -10.76 -3.15
C ASN A 157 20.93 -9.49 -3.76
N MET A 158 19.77 -9.06 -3.27
CA MET A 158 19.14 -7.82 -3.71
C MET A 158 19.98 -6.60 -3.37
N ILE A 159 20.58 -6.54 -2.17
CA ILE A 159 21.41 -5.40 -1.78
C ILE A 159 22.79 -5.43 -2.47
N ASN A 160 23.41 -6.60 -2.60
CA ASN A 160 24.74 -6.75 -3.22
C ASN A 160 24.76 -6.39 -4.70
N ARG A 161 23.62 -6.40 -5.41
CA ARG A 161 23.54 -5.95 -6.81
C ARG A 161 23.50 -4.43 -6.97
N ILE A 162 23.32 -3.69 -5.87
CA ILE A 162 23.21 -2.24 -5.87
C ILE A 162 24.57 -1.67 -5.46
N GLU A 163 25.32 -1.18 -6.43
CA GLU A 163 26.63 -0.55 -6.16
C GLU A 163 26.48 0.93 -5.78
N ARG A 164 25.49 1.62 -6.38
CA ARG A 164 25.29 3.06 -6.26
C ARG A 164 23.81 3.41 -6.15
N ILE A 165 23.48 4.30 -5.21
CA ILE A 165 22.20 4.99 -5.13
C ILE A 165 22.44 6.50 -5.16
N ASP A 166 21.86 7.17 -6.15
CA ASP A 166 21.81 8.62 -6.22
C ASP A 166 20.66 9.17 -5.37
N LEU A 167 20.98 10.05 -4.44
CA LEU A 167 20.05 10.67 -3.50
C LEU A 167 19.42 11.92 -4.12
N HIS A 168 18.16 12.19 -3.77
CA HIS A 168 17.47 13.43 -4.14
C HIS A 168 17.75 14.58 -3.18
N ASN A 169 18.14 14.28 -1.94
CA ASN A 169 18.36 15.27 -0.89
C ASN A 169 19.55 14.85 -0.02
N ASN A 170 20.16 15.83 0.65
CA ASN A 170 21.22 15.57 1.62
C ASN A 170 20.67 14.74 2.82
N PRO A 171 21.32 13.64 3.23
CA PRO A 171 20.85 12.82 4.35
C PRO A 171 20.61 13.61 5.64
N GLY A 172 19.51 13.31 6.32
CA GLY A 172 19.08 13.95 7.57
C GLY A 172 18.34 15.27 7.40
N THR A 173 18.23 15.84 6.19
CA THR A 173 17.65 17.18 5.99
C THR A 173 16.14 17.19 5.74
N LEU A 174 15.61 16.16 5.08
CA LEU A 174 14.21 16.07 4.66
C LEU A 174 13.66 14.66 4.81
N TYR A 175 12.37 14.56 5.12
CA TYR A 175 11.65 13.29 5.05
C TYR A 175 11.30 12.95 3.60
N SER A 176 11.71 11.77 3.16
CA SER A 176 11.42 11.19 1.84
C SER A 176 11.21 9.69 1.97
N TYR A 177 9.96 9.26 1.88
CA TYR A 177 9.59 7.85 2.02
C TYR A 177 10.14 7.00 0.87
N ALA A 178 10.97 6.02 1.21
CA ALA A 178 11.50 5.03 0.27
C ALA A 178 11.51 3.64 0.94
N THR A 179 10.79 2.69 0.35
CA THR A 179 10.62 1.33 0.90
C THR A 179 11.96 0.65 1.17
N ILE A 180 12.91 0.79 0.24
CA ILE A 180 14.23 0.14 0.30
C ILE A 180 15.05 0.55 1.53
N ASN A 181 14.74 1.67 2.17
CA ASN A 181 15.40 2.07 3.41
C ASN A 181 15.34 0.95 4.46
N TYR A 182 14.19 0.29 4.57
CA TYR A 182 13.97 -0.77 5.56
C TYR A 182 14.64 -2.07 5.16
N ASP A 183 14.81 -2.33 3.87
CA ASP A 183 15.55 -3.48 3.38
C ASP A 183 17.06 -3.30 3.62
N ILE A 184 17.62 -2.13 3.30
CA ILE A 184 19.02 -1.80 3.61
C ILE A 184 19.26 -1.87 5.13
N ALA A 185 18.37 -1.28 5.93
CA ALA A 185 18.47 -1.32 7.39
C ALA A 185 18.43 -2.78 7.90
N ALA A 186 17.53 -3.60 7.38
CA ALA A 186 17.49 -5.01 7.71
C ALA A 186 18.77 -5.74 7.32
N ARG A 187 19.35 -5.43 6.16
CA ARG A 187 20.61 -6.04 5.74
C ARG A 187 21.77 -5.65 6.64
N MET A 188 21.84 -4.40 7.10
CA MET A 188 22.81 -4.00 8.11
C MET A 188 22.64 -4.80 9.40
N MET A 189 21.40 -5.01 9.85
CA MET A 189 21.11 -5.84 11.02
C MET A 189 21.55 -7.29 10.83
N GLU A 190 21.36 -7.89 9.64
CA GLU A 190 21.84 -9.23 9.34
C GLU A 190 23.37 -9.33 9.47
N VAL A 191 24.09 -8.36 8.92
CA VAL A 191 25.57 -8.36 8.93
C VAL A 191 26.12 -8.22 10.35
N VAL A 192 25.63 -7.25 11.13
CA VAL A 192 26.16 -7.01 12.50
C VAL A 192 25.80 -8.13 13.48
N THR A 193 24.74 -8.90 13.20
CA THR A 193 24.31 -10.01 14.07
C THR A 193 24.74 -11.38 13.55
N GLN A 194 25.13 -11.49 12.28
CA GLN A 194 25.36 -12.75 11.56
C GLN A 194 24.13 -13.67 11.57
N GLN A 195 22.93 -13.09 11.51
CA GLN A 195 21.65 -13.82 11.50
C GLN A 195 20.77 -13.30 10.37
N PRO A 196 20.09 -14.17 9.58
CA PRO A 196 19.16 -13.71 8.56
C PRO A 196 17.95 -13.01 9.22
N TYR A 197 17.30 -12.14 8.47
CA TYR A 197 16.17 -11.34 8.95
C TYR A 197 15.03 -12.20 9.51
N SER A 198 14.78 -13.37 8.91
CA SER A 198 13.81 -14.35 9.40
C SER A 198 14.05 -14.76 10.86
N GLU A 199 15.30 -15.04 11.21
CA GLU A 199 15.71 -15.42 12.57
C GLU A 199 15.70 -14.20 13.51
N LEU A 200 16.05 -13.01 13.02
CA LEU A 200 15.92 -11.78 13.78
C LEU A 200 14.46 -11.51 14.15
N LEU A 201 13.54 -11.56 13.18
CA LEU A 201 12.11 -11.37 13.42
C LEU A 201 11.58 -12.40 14.41
N LYS A 202 11.94 -13.68 14.22
CA LYS A 202 11.53 -14.78 15.11
C LYS A 202 12.03 -14.58 16.54
N LYS A 203 13.30 -14.21 16.72
CA LYS A 203 13.94 -14.05 18.03
C LYS A 203 13.45 -12.82 18.77
N TYR A 204 13.41 -11.67 18.08
CA TYR A 204 13.18 -10.38 18.69
C TYR A 204 11.69 -10.00 18.76
N VAL A 205 10.83 -10.64 17.97
CA VAL A 205 9.40 -10.29 17.90
C VAL A 205 8.50 -11.51 18.09
N LEU A 206 8.61 -12.52 17.23
CA LEU A 206 7.57 -13.56 17.18
C LEU A 206 7.57 -14.47 18.41
N THR A 207 8.74 -14.94 18.83
CA THR A 207 8.87 -15.85 19.99
C THR A 207 8.47 -15.16 21.31
N PRO A 208 8.96 -13.94 21.63
CA PRO A 208 8.55 -13.25 22.85
C PRO A 208 7.05 -12.92 22.90
N LEU A 209 6.43 -12.65 21.75
CA LEU A 209 5.01 -12.32 21.65
C LEU A 209 4.11 -13.52 21.36
N LYS A 210 4.69 -14.72 21.17
CA LYS A 210 4.01 -15.97 20.81
C LYS A 210 3.19 -15.84 19.52
N MET A 211 3.72 -15.14 18.51
CA MET A 211 3.10 -14.93 17.21
C MET A 211 3.48 -16.07 16.25
N ASN A 212 2.80 -17.21 16.38
CA ASN A 212 3.21 -18.47 15.76
C ASN A 212 2.79 -18.63 14.29
N ASP A 213 1.81 -17.85 13.83
CA ASP A 213 1.27 -17.90 12.46
C ASP A 213 1.77 -16.72 11.61
N THR A 214 2.59 -15.86 12.21
CA THR A 214 3.24 -14.75 11.52
C THR A 214 4.49 -15.25 10.83
N SER A 215 4.65 -14.95 9.55
CA SER A 215 5.70 -15.51 8.72
C SER A 215 6.34 -14.50 7.76
N VAL A 216 7.53 -14.86 7.33
CA VAL A 216 8.35 -14.23 6.28
C VAL A 216 8.36 -15.06 4.98
N ASP A 217 7.76 -16.25 5.01
CA ASP A 217 7.77 -17.19 3.90
C ASP A 217 6.70 -16.81 2.86
N ALA A 218 7.02 -16.98 1.58
CA ALA A 218 6.08 -16.67 0.50
C ALA A 218 4.81 -17.54 0.53
N MET A 219 4.95 -18.78 1.00
CA MET A 219 3.89 -19.79 1.04
C MET A 219 3.50 -20.06 2.48
N VAL A 220 2.26 -19.72 2.83
CA VAL A 220 1.71 -19.89 4.18
C VAL A 220 0.33 -20.53 4.12
N ASN A 221 -0.01 -21.28 5.16
CA ASN A 221 -1.35 -21.84 5.31
C ASN A 221 -2.37 -20.71 5.50
N HIS A 222 -3.59 -20.94 5.02
CA HIS A 222 -4.72 -20.02 5.18
C HIS A 222 -4.48 -18.59 4.62
N LYS A 223 -3.54 -18.40 3.69
CA LYS A 223 -3.37 -17.13 2.97
C LYS A 223 -4.68 -16.74 2.28
N ALA A 224 -5.10 -15.48 2.43
CA ALA A 224 -6.16 -14.91 1.62
C ALA A 224 -5.72 -14.78 0.16
N THR A 225 -6.64 -14.95 -0.78
CA THR A 225 -6.41 -14.54 -2.16
C THR A 225 -6.32 -13.02 -2.20
N GLY A 226 -5.24 -12.46 -2.72
CA GLY A 226 -5.12 -11.02 -2.94
C GLY A 226 -5.88 -10.57 -4.19
N TYR A 227 -6.44 -9.36 -4.16
CA TYR A 227 -7.20 -8.78 -5.26
C TYR A 227 -6.67 -7.40 -5.64
N GLN A 228 -6.73 -7.08 -6.92
CA GLN A 228 -6.48 -5.73 -7.44
C GLN A 228 -7.78 -5.20 -8.04
N ILE A 229 -8.09 -3.92 -7.83
CA ILE A 229 -9.21 -3.28 -8.51
C ILE A 229 -8.87 -3.13 -9.99
N SER A 230 -9.67 -3.72 -10.85
CA SER A 230 -9.51 -3.67 -12.30
C SER A 230 -10.86 -3.77 -12.98
N TYR A 231 -11.12 -2.90 -13.97
CA TYR A 231 -12.42 -2.83 -14.62
C TYR A 231 -13.57 -2.56 -13.63
N LEU A 232 -13.30 -1.67 -12.68
CA LEU A 232 -14.18 -1.22 -11.59
C LEU A 232 -14.60 -2.31 -10.60
N ALA A 233 -13.95 -3.48 -10.61
CA ALA A 233 -14.27 -4.61 -9.73
C ALA A 233 -12.99 -5.22 -9.15
N PRO A 234 -13.05 -5.89 -7.98
CA PRO A 234 -11.91 -6.63 -7.47
C PRO A 234 -11.69 -7.87 -8.37
N ARG A 235 -10.44 -8.09 -8.77
CA ARG A 235 -10.01 -9.26 -9.55
C ARG A 235 -8.90 -9.98 -8.80
N PRO A 236 -8.95 -11.32 -8.67
CA PRO A 236 -7.84 -12.07 -8.10
C PRO A 236 -6.55 -11.70 -8.82
N TYR A 237 -5.52 -11.34 -8.04
CA TYR A 237 -4.26 -10.88 -8.56
C TYR A 237 -3.12 -11.56 -7.81
N ASP A 238 -2.46 -12.48 -8.50
CA ASP A 238 -1.32 -13.23 -7.99
C ASP A 238 -0.04 -12.44 -8.28
N THR A 239 0.40 -11.68 -7.28
CA THR A 239 1.63 -10.89 -7.36
C THR A 239 2.82 -11.72 -6.89
N PRO A 240 4.01 -11.55 -7.49
CA PRO A 240 5.22 -12.13 -6.92
C PRO A 240 5.42 -11.68 -5.48
N PHE A 241 5.80 -12.60 -4.61
CA PHE A 241 6.21 -12.32 -3.24
C PHE A 241 7.71 -12.05 -3.22
N PHE A 242 8.12 -10.82 -2.92
CA PHE A 242 9.53 -10.43 -2.95
C PHE A 242 10.19 -10.72 -1.59
N ILE A 243 10.94 -11.82 -1.51
CA ILE A 243 11.63 -12.27 -0.29
C ILE A 243 12.54 -11.16 0.27
N SER A 244 13.25 -10.45 -0.62
CA SER A 244 14.12 -9.33 -0.23
C SER A 244 13.40 -8.14 0.38
N ASN A 245 12.08 -7.99 0.19
CA ASN A 245 11.28 -6.87 0.67
C ASN A 245 10.38 -7.26 1.86
N VAL A 246 10.58 -8.44 2.44
CA VAL A 246 9.91 -8.85 3.68
C VAL A 246 10.08 -7.83 4.81
N PRO A 247 11.28 -7.28 5.10
CA PRO A 247 11.45 -6.32 6.19
C PRO A 247 10.60 -5.05 6.03
N ALA A 248 10.31 -4.65 4.80
CA ALA A 248 9.61 -3.41 4.52
C ALA A 248 8.14 -3.61 4.13
N GLY A 249 7.73 -4.77 3.61
CA GLY A 249 6.44 -4.91 2.93
C GLY A 249 5.77 -6.29 2.96
N TYR A 250 6.48 -7.37 3.27
CA TYR A 250 5.97 -8.73 3.05
C TYR A 250 5.87 -9.62 4.31
N ILE A 251 5.90 -9.04 5.51
CA ILE A 251 5.48 -9.81 6.70
C ILE A 251 4.01 -10.19 6.52
N GLN A 252 3.71 -11.45 6.82
CA GLN A 252 2.36 -12.00 6.74
C GLN A 252 1.87 -12.40 8.13
N THR A 253 0.62 -12.10 8.47
CA THR A 253 0.05 -12.41 9.80
C THR A 253 -1.47 -12.57 9.75
N ASN A 254 -2.05 -12.96 10.88
CA ASN A 254 -3.49 -13.14 11.06
C ASN A 254 -4.04 -12.29 12.23
N ALA A 255 -5.35 -12.37 12.47
CA ALA A 255 -6.01 -11.55 13.49
C ALA A 255 -5.56 -11.89 14.92
N ILE A 256 -5.29 -13.17 15.17
CA ILE A 256 -4.90 -13.69 16.50
C ILE A 256 -3.53 -13.18 16.90
N ASP A 257 -2.56 -13.27 15.99
CA ASP A 257 -1.20 -12.80 16.22
C ASP A 257 -1.14 -11.27 16.25
N MET A 258 -1.89 -10.60 15.36
CA MET A 258 -2.01 -9.14 15.38
C MET A 258 -2.57 -8.64 16.73
N ALA A 259 -3.51 -9.35 17.36
CA ALA A 259 -3.98 -8.98 18.70
C ALA A 259 -2.87 -9.05 19.77
N LYS A 260 -1.94 -10.01 19.67
CA LYS A 260 -0.78 -10.12 20.56
C LYS A 260 0.17 -8.94 20.34
N TRP A 261 0.40 -8.58 19.07
CA TRP A 261 1.16 -7.39 18.68
C TRP A 261 0.57 -6.11 19.27
N LEU A 262 -0.72 -5.84 19.05
CA LEU A 262 -1.38 -4.64 19.57
C LEU A 262 -1.34 -4.55 21.11
N ARG A 263 -1.58 -5.68 21.80
CA ARG A 263 -1.49 -5.74 23.27
C ARG A 263 -0.08 -5.45 23.77
N PHE A 264 0.94 -5.93 23.07
CA PHE A 264 2.32 -5.59 23.37
C PHE A 264 2.57 -4.07 23.23
N LEU A 265 2.11 -3.46 22.14
CA LEU A 265 2.29 -2.02 21.91
C LEU A 265 1.65 -1.18 23.03
N LEU A 266 0.44 -1.55 23.47
CA LEU A 266 -0.29 -0.88 24.56
C LEU A 266 0.23 -1.14 25.98
N LYS A 267 1.02 -2.21 26.20
CA LYS A 267 1.51 -2.56 27.55
C LYS A 267 2.26 -1.37 28.19
N GLY A 268 2.08 -1.13 29.49
CA GLY A 268 2.78 -0.06 30.20
C GLY A 268 4.32 -0.25 30.26
N ASN A 269 4.98 0.61 31.03
CA ASN A 269 6.44 0.62 31.17
C ASN A 269 7.01 -0.57 31.96
N ASP A 270 6.17 -1.46 32.50
CA ASP A 270 6.55 -2.54 33.41
C ASP A 270 6.95 -3.85 32.70
N SER A 271 7.43 -3.76 31.45
CA SER A 271 7.89 -4.93 30.67
C SER A 271 9.36 -4.78 30.33
N PRO A 272 10.16 -5.87 30.30
CA PRO A 272 11.54 -5.82 29.78
C PRO A 272 11.63 -5.23 28.36
N LEU A 273 10.55 -5.34 27.59
CA LEU A 273 10.46 -4.79 26.24
C LEU A 273 10.09 -3.29 26.18
N SER A 274 9.76 -2.64 27.29
CA SER A 274 9.23 -1.27 27.30
C SER A 274 10.26 -0.22 26.89
N LYS A 275 11.54 -0.43 27.21
CA LYS A 275 12.62 0.45 26.73
C LYS A 275 12.73 0.48 25.20
N TYR A 276 12.53 -0.66 24.55
CA TYR A 276 12.59 -0.77 23.10
C TYR A 276 11.39 -0.08 22.43
N LYS A 277 10.21 -0.14 23.05
CA LYS A 277 9.04 0.62 22.57
C LYS A 277 9.25 2.12 22.66
N LYS A 278 9.84 2.60 23.77
CA LYS A 278 10.18 4.03 23.91
C LYS A 278 11.09 4.50 22.77
N ARG A 279 12.14 3.73 22.46
CA ARG A 279 13.02 4.00 21.31
C ARG A 279 12.27 3.96 19.97
N MET A 280 11.42 2.97 19.77
CA MET A 280 10.64 2.79 18.53
C MET A 280 9.68 3.96 18.27
N PHE A 281 9.18 4.62 19.33
CA PHE A 281 8.23 5.74 19.22
C PHE A 281 8.88 7.12 19.43
N GLU A 282 10.20 7.23 19.37
CA GLU A 282 10.92 8.50 19.52
C GLU A 282 11.27 9.06 18.13
N PRO A 283 10.47 10.01 17.58
CA PRO A 283 10.73 10.57 16.27
C PRO A 283 11.81 11.65 16.31
N ASN A 284 12.41 11.92 15.15
CA ASN A 284 13.12 13.18 14.94
C ASN A 284 12.09 14.31 14.69
N THR A 285 11.84 15.13 15.70
CA THR A 285 10.85 16.23 15.63
C THR A 285 11.28 17.39 14.74
N GLN A 286 12.53 17.43 14.29
CA GLN A 286 12.99 18.42 13.31
C GLN A 286 12.50 18.11 11.89
N LEU A 287 12.06 16.87 11.63
CA LEU A 287 11.60 16.42 10.33
C LEU A 287 10.09 16.20 10.35
N SER A 288 9.36 16.96 9.55
CA SER A 288 7.93 16.73 9.32
C SER A 288 7.73 15.83 8.11
N THR A 289 6.77 14.91 8.21
CA THR A 289 6.34 14.08 7.08
C THR A 289 5.40 14.86 6.16
N ASN A 290 5.13 14.30 4.98
CA ASN A 290 4.09 14.78 4.08
C ASN A 290 2.71 14.13 4.36
N GLU A 291 2.55 13.40 5.45
CA GLU A 291 1.31 12.68 5.79
C GLU A 291 0.31 13.54 6.58
N GLY A 292 0.70 14.75 6.96
CA GLY A 292 -0.18 15.70 7.64
C GLY A 292 0.60 16.72 8.46
N LYS A 293 -0.15 17.70 8.99
CA LYS A 293 0.42 18.73 9.86
C LYS A 293 0.91 18.10 11.17
N ASP A 294 2.14 18.44 11.58
CA ASP A 294 2.77 17.99 12.82
C ASP A 294 2.83 16.45 12.93
N VAL A 295 2.99 15.76 11.80
CA VAL A 295 3.22 14.31 11.75
C VAL A 295 4.71 14.05 11.57
N HIS A 296 5.30 13.26 12.47
CA HIS A 296 6.70 12.84 12.42
C HIS A 296 6.81 11.33 12.21
N TYR A 297 8.00 10.84 11.86
CA TYR A 297 8.23 9.40 11.64
C TYR A 297 9.29 8.83 12.59
N ALA A 298 9.04 7.63 13.11
CA ALA A 298 9.96 6.88 13.97
C ALA A 298 9.83 5.38 13.70
N LEU A 299 10.92 4.74 13.23
CA LEU A 299 11.12 3.29 13.26
C LEU A 299 9.85 2.47 12.90
N GLY A 300 9.22 2.82 11.77
CA GLY A 300 8.07 2.10 11.23
C GLY A 300 6.72 2.68 11.63
N TRP A 301 6.70 3.89 12.19
CA TRP A 301 5.51 4.56 12.69
C TRP A 301 5.45 6.03 12.33
N SER A 302 4.26 6.47 11.91
CA SER A 302 3.87 7.86 11.86
C SER A 302 3.28 8.27 13.20
N ILE A 303 3.71 9.41 13.72
CA ILE A 303 3.41 9.90 15.06
C ILE A 303 2.80 11.29 14.95
N ASN A 304 1.59 11.44 15.47
CA ASN A 304 0.90 12.71 15.63
C ASN A 304 0.37 12.81 17.06
N ASN A 305 1.11 13.50 17.92
CA ASN A 305 0.82 13.56 19.36
C ASN A 305 0.66 12.15 19.96
N ASP A 306 -0.50 11.87 20.56
CA ASP A 306 -0.82 10.56 21.16
C ASP A 306 -1.21 9.49 20.12
N LYS A 307 -1.42 9.84 18.84
CA LYS A 307 -1.76 8.91 17.75
C LYS A 307 -0.47 8.38 17.12
N ILE A 308 -0.28 7.07 17.18
CA ILE A 308 0.83 6.36 16.52
C ILE A 308 0.21 5.37 15.55
N TYR A 309 0.57 5.43 14.27
CA TYR A 309 -0.07 4.62 13.25
C TYR A 309 0.83 4.38 12.04
N HIS A 310 0.47 3.42 11.20
CA HIS A 310 1.09 3.20 9.92
C HIS A 310 0.06 2.55 8.97
N THR A 311 0.11 2.92 7.69
CA THR A 311 -0.69 2.31 6.61
C THR A 311 0.17 1.33 5.82
N GLY A 312 -0.43 0.27 5.29
CA GLY A 312 0.26 -0.78 4.56
C GLY A 312 -0.41 -1.02 3.23
N MET A 313 0.37 -1.10 2.16
CA MET A 313 -0.14 -1.32 0.82
C MET A 313 0.82 -2.20 0.05
N ASN A 314 0.29 -3.31 -0.46
CA ASN A 314 0.87 -4.12 -1.53
C ASN A 314 -0.08 -4.03 -2.74
N PRO A 315 0.30 -4.51 -3.94
CA PRO A 315 -0.58 -4.38 -5.11
C PRO A 315 -1.93 -5.09 -4.96
N ASN A 316 -2.04 -6.07 -4.06
CA ASN A 316 -3.21 -6.90 -3.85
C ASN A 316 -3.68 -7.02 -2.37
N PHE A 317 -3.06 -6.27 -1.45
CA PHE A 317 -3.44 -6.21 -0.02
C PHE A 317 -3.32 -4.79 0.51
N SER A 318 -4.10 -4.46 1.54
CA SER A 318 -3.89 -3.26 2.32
C SER A 318 -4.10 -3.52 3.81
N SER A 319 -3.45 -2.71 4.64
CA SER A 319 -3.56 -2.80 6.10
C SER A 319 -3.47 -1.43 6.76
N PHE A 320 -4.00 -1.33 7.97
CA PHE A 320 -3.82 -0.21 8.88
C PHE A 320 -3.48 -0.77 10.25
N ILE A 321 -2.50 -0.17 10.92
CA ILE A 321 -2.24 -0.43 12.33
C ILE A 321 -2.13 0.92 13.02
N GLY A 322 -2.84 1.11 14.13
CA GLY A 322 -2.73 2.33 14.90
C GLY A 322 -3.16 2.19 16.34
N MET A 323 -2.66 3.07 17.18
CA MET A 323 -2.98 3.14 18.58
C MET A 323 -3.00 4.58 19.08
N ASN A 324 -3.65 4.77 20.22
CA ASN A 324 -3.61 6.01 20.96
C ASN A 324 -3.06 5.74 22.36
N THR A 325 -1.89 6.31 22.65
CA THR A 325 -1.15 6.04 23.90
C THR A 325 -1.83 6.61 25.13
N LYS A 326 -2.56 7.72 24.99
CA LYS A 326 -3.28 8.39 26.09
C LYS A 326 -4.54 7.65 26.52
N SER A 327 -5.34 7.18 25.55
CA SER A 327 -6.59 6.45 25.80
C SER A 327 -6.40 4.93 25.89
N ASN A 328 -5.19 4.45 25.61
CA ASN A 328 -4.79 3.04 25.69
C ASN A 328 -5.67 2.12 24.82
N VAL A 329 -5.90 2.53 23.57
CA VAL A 329 -6.68 1.77 22.57
C VAL A 329 -5.85 1.52 21.32
N ALA A 330 -6.10 0.41 20.64
CA ALA A 330 -5.41 0.05 19.40
C ALA A 330 -6.35 -0.63 18.41
N VAL A 331 -6.06 -0.45 17.13
CA VAL A 331 -6.83 -0.97 16.00
C VAL A 331 -5.87 -1.49 14.95
N ALA A 332 -6.16 -2.66 14.39
CA ALA A 332 -5.58 -3.11 13.14
C ALA A 332 -6.68 -3.55 12.16
N VAL A 333 -6.53 -3.20 10.89
CA VAL A 333 -7.40 -3.61 9.80
C VAL A 333 -6.53 -4.24 8.72
N MET A 334 -6.91 -5.41 8.23
CA MET A 334 -6.23 -6.12 7.14
C MET A 334 -7.27 -6.49 6.09
N ALA A 335 -6.99 -6.18 4.83
CA ALA A 335 -7.88 -6.41 3.70
C ALA A 335 -7.13 -7.09 2.57
N ASN A 336 -7.79 -8.02 1.88
CA ASN A 336 -7.23 -8.73 0.74
C ASN A 336 -7.43 -8.00 -0.60
N VAL A 337 -7.36 -6.67 -0.56
CA VAL A 337 -7.34 -5.81 -1.74
C VAL A 337 -6.52 -4.58 -1.45
N ASN A 338 -5.86 -4.02 -2.46
CA ASN A 338 -5.32 -2.67 -2.34
C ASN A 338 -6.47 -1.64 -2.33
N SER A 339 -6.83 -1.15 -1.15
CA SER A 339 -7.88 -0.14 -0.98
C SER A 339 -7.56 0.81 0.17
N ASN A 340 -7.70 2.12 -0.08
CA ASN A 340 -7.52 3.17 0.93
C ASN A 340 -8.66 3.20 1.96
N VAL A 341 -9.81 2.61 1.62
CA VAL A 341 -10.94 2.43 2.54
C VAL A 341 -10.52 1.63 3.78
N THR A 342 -9.57 0.70 3.65
CA THR A 342 -8.96 -0.01 4.78
C THR A 342 -8.33 0.94 5.80
N PHE A 343 -7.65 1.99 5.32
CA PHE A 343 -7.04 3.01 6.18
C PHE A 343 -8.11 3.84 6.86
N THR A 344 -9.11 4.30 6.10
CA THR A 344 -10.23 5.09 6.62
C THR A 344 -10.98 4.36 7.73
N ILE A 345 -11.27 3.06 7.56
CA ILE A 345 -11.90 2.23 8.61
C ILE A 345 -11.04 2.28 9.88
N GLY A 346 -9.75 1.98 9.75
CA GLY A 346 -8.84 1.94 10.91
C GLY A 346 -8.72 3.28 11.63
N GLU A 347 -8.58 4.38 10.88
CA GLU A 347 -8.47 5.72 11.43
C GLU A 347 -9.73 6.19 12.14
N GLN A 348 -10.91 5.95 11.55
CA GLN A 348 -12.17 6.35 12.17
C GLN A 348 -12.45 5.58 13.45
N ILE A 349 -12.24 4.26 13.44
CA ILE A 349 -12.40 3.43 14.63
C ILE A 349 -11.44 3.90 15.72
N LEU A 350 -10.16 4.09 15.38
CA LEU A 350 -9.16 4.54 16.34
C LEU A 350 -9.53 5.90 16.94
N LYS A 351 -9.94 6.87 16.11
CA LYS A 351 -10.36 8.20 16.54
C LYS A 351 -11.53 8.14 17.53
N GLN A 352 -12.54 7.33 17.25
CA GLN A 352 -13.74 7.23 18.09
C GLN A 352 -13.49 6.47 19.40
N LEU A 353 -12.68 5.42 19.36
CA LEU A 353 -12.23 4.74 20.58
C LEU A 353 -11.43 5.70 21.47
N SER A 354 -10.59 6.54 20.86
CA SER A 354 -9.76 7.51 21.58
C SER A 354 -10.58 8.63 22.24
N SER A 355 -11.76 8.96 21.71
CA SER A 355 -12.64 9.98 22.30
C SER A 355 -13.49 9.46 23.46
N GLY A 356 -13.44 8.16 23.79
CA GLY A 356 -14.09 7.58 24.96
C GLY A 356 -15.58 7.25 24.81
N ASN A 357 -16.18 7.47 23.63
CA ASN A 357 -17.62 7.34 23.39
C ASN A 357 -18.16 5.90 23.44
N GLY A 358 -17.30 4.88 23.47
CA GLY A 358 -17.64 3.46 23.63
C GLY A 358 -18.42 2.82 22.47
N THR A 359 -19.12 3.62 21.68
CA THR A 359 -19.87 3.22 20.49
C THR A 359 -19.10 3.64 19.24
N ILE A 360 -18.94 2.72 18.30
CA ILE A 360 -18.29 2.99 17.01
C ILE A 360 -19.39 3.26 15.98
N ASN A 361 -19.46 4.49 15.49
CA ASN A 361 -20.36 4.97 14.46
C ASN A 361 -19.54 5.61 13.34
N LEU A 362 -19.17 4.82 12.33
CA LEU A 362 -18.45 5.28 11.16
C LEU A 362 -19.26 6.34 10.41
N THR A 363 -18.57 7.28 9.74
CA THR A 363 -19.23 8.23 8.84
C THR A 363 -19.82 7.49 7.64
N SER A 364 -20.60 8.19 6.80
CA SER A 364 -21.11 7.61 5.57
C SER A 364 -19.97 7.06 4.71
N ALA A 365 -20.11 5.82 4.23
CA ALA A 365 -19.13 5.19 3.34
C ALA A 365 -19.00 5.94 2.01
N ASN A 366 -20.04 6.66 1.58
CA ASN A 366 -20.03 7.44 0.34
C ASN A 366 -19.15 8.70 0.41
N ASP A 367 -18.75 9.11 1.62
CA ASP A 367 -17.87 10.27 1.82
C ASP A 367 -16.39 9.91 1.62
N VAL A 368 -16.08 8.62 1.40
CA VAL A 368 -14.72 8.14 1.21
C VAL A 368 -14.29 8.30 -0.24
N GLU A 369 -13.30 9.16 -0.48
CA GLU A 369 -12.67 9.28 -1.80
C GLU A 369 -11.90 8.01 -2.15
N LEU A 370 -12.26 7.34 -3.25
CA LEU A 370 -11.63 6.09 -3.67
C LEU A 370 -10.37 6.31 -4.51
N PHE A 371 -9.35 5.49 -4.28
CA PHE A 371 -8.16 5.43 -5.12
C PHE A 371 -8.39 4.73 -6.48
N ASP A 372 -9.61 4.27 -6.77
CA ASP A 372 -9.98 3.67 -8.07
C ASP A 372 -10.14 4.70 -9.21
N THR A 373 -9.88 5.98 -8.93
CA THR A 373 -9.87 7.07 -9.91
C THR A 373 -8.94 6.75 -11.08
N PHE A 374 -7.79 6.11 -10.85
CA PHE A 374 -6.90 5.67 -11.93
C PHE A 374 -7.57 4.66 -12.87
N ASP A 375 -8.21 3.64 -12.32
CA ASP A 375 -8.91 2.61 -13.11
C ASP A 375 -10.04 3.23 -13.95
N ARG A 376 -10.81 4.17 -13.37
CA ARG A 376 -11.84 4.95 -14.10
C ARG A 376 -11.26 5.77 -15.25
N VAL A 377 -10.16 6.48 -14.99
CA VAL A 377 -9.48 7.32 -16.00
C VAL A 377 -8.92 6.47 -17.13
N PHE A 378 -8.29 5.33 -16.83
CA PHE A 378 -7.76 4.43 -17.84
C PHE A 378 -8.86 3.80 -18.70
N LEU A 379 -10.00 3.42 -18.11
CA LEU A 379 -11.14 2.91 -18.89
C LEU A 379 -11.74 3.98 -19.79
N ALA A 380 -11.98 5.19 -19.28
CA ALA A 380 -12.52 6.29 -20.07
C ALA A 380 -11.58 6.63 -21.25
N SER A 381 -10.28 6.71 -20.97
CA SER A 381 -9.25 6.94 -21.98
C SER A 381 -9.21 5.80 -23.00
N GLY A 382 -9.30 4.54 -22.55
CA GLY A 382 -9.39 3.37 -23.39
C GLY A 382 -10.59 3.40 -24.35
N VAL A 383 -11.78 3.79 -23.87
CA VAL A 383 -12.98 3.94 -24.73
C VAL A 383 -12.77 5.00 -25.80
N LEU A 384 -12.21 6.17 -25.44
CA LEU A 384 -11.92 7.23 -26.40
C LEU A 384 -10.91 6.79 -27.46
N LEU A 385 -9.83 6.11 -27.04
CA LEU A 385 -8.82 5.54 -27.93
C LEU A 385 -9.43 4.49 -28.86
N PHE A 386 -10.28 3.61 -28.36
CA PHE A 386 -10.96 2.60 -29.16
C PHE A 386 -11.88 3.23 -30.23
N LEU A 387 -12.69 4.23 -29.87
CA LEU A 387 -13.52 4.95 -30.83
C LEU A 387 -12.68 5.66 -31.91
N PHE A 388 -11.57 6.29 -31.49
CA PHE A 388 -10.67 6.94 -32.43
C PHE A 388 -9.96 5.94 -33.35
N LEU A 389 -9.56 4.78 -32.84
CA LEU A 389 -9.00 3.68 -33.62
C LEU A 389 -9.99 3.22 -34.71
N LEU A 390 -11.27 3.05 -34.38
CA LEU A 390 -12.31 2.70 -35.37
C LEU A 390 -12.44 3.75 -36.48
N ILE A 391 -12.38 5.04 -36.12
CA ILE A 391 -12.39 6.14 -37.10
C ILE A 391 -11.18 6.04 -38.03
N ILE A 392 -9.98 5.80 -37.50
CA ILE A 392 -8.77 5.67 -38.31
C ILE A 392 -8.83 4.46 -39.24
N ILE A 393 -9.27 3.30 -38.73
CA ILE A 393 -9.46 2.09 -39.54
C ILE A 393 -10.45 2.36 -40.67
N PHE A 394 -11.59 2.99 -40.38
CA PHE A 394 -12.58 3.36 -41.40
C PHE A 394 -12.01 4.32 -42.45
N ARG A 395 -11.19 5.31 -42.03
CA ARG A 395 -10.53 6.24 -42.96
C ARG A 395 -9.51 5.54 -43.85
N ILE A 396 -8.73 4.59 -43.31
CA ILE A 396 -7.81 3.76 -44.11
C ILE A 396 -8.61 2.94 -45.13
N TYR A 397 -9.65 2.24 -44.68
CA TYR A 397 -10.53 1.43 -45.54
C TYR A 397 -11.13 2.25 -46.68
N ARG A 398 -11.77 3.39 -46.36
CA ARG A 398 -12.36 4.31 -47.35
C ARG A 398 -11.30 4.85 -48.32
N ASN A 399 -10.10 5.18 -47.84
CA ASN A 399 -9.03 5.65 -48.70
C ASN A 399 -8.56 4.53 -49.65
N ASN A 400 -8.45 3.30 -49.17
CA ASN A 400 -8.08 2.14 -49.98
C ASN A 400 -9.09 1.81 -51.08
N ILE A 401 -10.40 1.88 -50.79
CA ILE A 401 -11.44 1.67 -51.81
C ILE A 401 -11.42 2.77 -52.87
N THR A 402 -11.38 4.03 -52.44
CA THR A 402 -11.54 5.15 -53.39
C THR A 402 -10.34 5.32 -54.32
N LYS A 403 -9.14 4.81 -53.96
CA LYS A 403 -7.86 4.93 -54.70
C LYS A 403 -7.51 6.33 -55.24
N LYS A 404 -8.22 7.38 -54.81
CA LYS A 404 -8.02 8.75 -55.32
C LYS A 404 -6.65 9.24 -54.87
N SER A 405 -5.77 9.55 -55.83
CA SER A 405 -4.59 10.36 -55.56
C SER A 405 -5.03 11.82 -55.39
N ARG A 406 -4.44 12.52 -54.42
CA ARG A 406 -4.85 13.90 -54.09
C ARG A 406 -3.62 14.79 -53.96
N HIS A 407 -3.71 15.99 -54.53
CA HIS A 407 -2.75 17.05 -54.29
C HIS A 407 -2.87 17.54 -52.83
N LEU A 408 -1.74 17.65 -52.13
CA LEU A 408 -1.63 18.31 -50.83
C LEU A 408 -1.02 19.69 -51.06
N SER A 409 -1.64 20.75 -50.54
CA SER A 409 -1.02 22.07 -50.51
C SER A 409 0.21 22.08 -49.59
N GLY A 410 1.11 23.06 -49.77
CA GLY A 410 2.35 23.16 -48.98
C GLY A 410 2.12 23.07 -47.46
N ALA A 411 1.16 23.84 -46.94
CA ALA A 411 0.78 23.80 -45.52
C ALA A 411 0.27 22.42 -45.07
N LYS A 412 -0.56 21.74 -45.88
CA LYS A 412 -1.08 20.40 -45.54
C LYS A 412 0.02 19.33 -45.55
N LYS A 413 1.00 19.45 -46.45
CA LYS A 413 2.17 18.56 -46.47
C LYS A 413 2.99 18.69 -45.20
N VAL A 414 3.26 19.92 -44.76
CA VAL A 414 3.98 20.20 -43.51
C VAL A 414 3.22 19.61 -42.31
N ILE A 415 1.90 19.81 -42.23
CA ILE A 415 1.07 19.23 -41.15
C ILE A 415 1.18 17.71 -41.12
N VAL A 416 1.07 17.03 -42.27
CA VAL A 416 1.17 15.57 -42.35
C VAL A 416 2.54 15.08 -41.87
N ILE A 417 3.63 15.74 -42.28
CA ILE A 417 4.98 15.39 -41.84
C ILE A 417 5.14 15.56 -40.32
N ILE A 418 4.70 16.71 -39.77
CA ILE A 418 4.73 16.96 -38.32
C ILE A 418 3.91 15.91 -37.58
N SER A 419 2.72 15.55 -38.08
CA SER A 419 1.88 14.52 -37.47
C SER A 419 2.52 13.12 -37.51
N ILE A 420 3.23 12.78 -38.59
CA ILE A 420 3.99 11.53 -38.69
C ILE A 420 5.09 11.49 -37.62
N LEU A 421 5.89 12.57 -37.53
CA LEU A 421 6.96 12.69 -36.54
C LEU A 421 6.40 12.62 -35.12
N ALA A 422 5.30 13.34 -34.84
CA ALA A 422 4.64 13.30 -33.55
C ALA A 422 4.11 11.90 -33.20
N CYS A 423 3.44 11.22 -34.12
CA CYS A 423 2.96 9.85 -33.90
C CYS A 423 4.12 8.88 -33.63
N LEU A 424 5.21 8.99 -34.40
CA LEU A 424 6.41 8.17 -34.20
C LEU A 424 7.04 8.43 -32.83
N SER A 425 7.26 9.70 -32.47
CA SER A 425 7.85 10.08 -31.18
C SER A 425 6.98 9.63 -30.01
N LEU A 426 5.66 9.80 -30.07
CA LEU A 426 4.73 9.35 -29.03
C LEU A 426 4.69 7.82 -28.93
N THR A 427 4.80 7.12 -30.05
CA THR A 427 4.88 5.64 -30.06
C THR A 427 6.15 5.19 -29.36
N LEU A 428 7.31 5.76 -29.72
CA LEU A 428 8.58 5.45 -29.06
C LEU A 428 8.55 5.79 -27.57
N LEU A 429 8.03 6.97 -27.21
CA LEU A 429 7.88 7.38 -25.83
C LEU A 429 7.00 6.38 -25.06
N SER A 430 5.91 5.89 -25.64
CA SER A 430 5.03 4.92 -24.98
C SER A 430 5.71 3.60 -24.60
N PHE A 431 6.85 3.26 -25.21
CA PHE A 431 7.66 2.09 -24.86
C PHE A 431 8.75 2.38 -23.82
N VAL A 432 9.13 3.63 -23.60
CA VAL A 432 10.24 4.01 -22.69
C VAL A 432 9.81 4.95 -21.56
N PHE A 433 8.55 5.38 -21.53
CA PHE A 433 8.08 6.38 -20.58
C PHE A 433 8.28 5.99 -19.11
N PRO A 434 8.18 4.72 -18.67
CA PRO A 434 8.41 4.41 -17.26
C PRO A 434 9.86 4.72 -16.85
N ALA A 435 10.82 4.36 -17.71
CA ALA A 435 12.22 4.65 -17.46
C ALA A 435 12.50 6.15 -17.54
N VAL A 436 11.97 6.84 -18.55
CA VAL A 436 12.27 8.26 -18.81
C VAL A 436 11.55 9.22 -17.85
N LEU A 437 10.29 8.94 -17.49
CA LEU A 437 9.44 9.85 -16.71
C LEU A 437 9.36 9.47 -15.24
N LEU A 438 9.47 8.18 -14.91
CA LEU A 438 9.29 7.67 -13.55
C LEU A 438 10.59 7.12 -12.94
N ASN A 439 11.65 6.97 -13.75
CA ASN A 439 12.89 6.29 -13.38
C ASN A 439 12.62 4.87 -12.85
N MET A 440 11.71 4.14 -13.51
CA MET A 440 11.28 2.79 -13.14
C MET A 440 11.22 1.87 -14.36
N SER A 441 11.41 0.57 -14.15
CA SER A 441 11.21 -0.45 -15.18
C SER A 441 9.73 -0.74 -15.45
N TRP A 442 9.45 -1.35 -16.60
CA TRP A 442 8.11 -1.88 -16.92
C TRP A 442 7.65 -2.95 -15.94
N ASN A 443 8.57 -3.80 -15.48
CA ASN A 443 8.24 -4.88 -14.53
C ASN A 443 7.66 -4.29 -13.25
N SER A 444 8.34 -3.29 -12.67
CA SER A 444 7.85 -2.57 -11.50
C SER A 444 6.54 -1.87 -11.76
N LEU A 445 6.41 -1.14 -12.87
CA LEU A 445 5.19 -0.38 -13.15
C LEU A 445 3.96 -1.28 -13.29
N ILE A 446 4.07 -2.37 -14.06
CA ILE A 446 2.93 -3.25 -14.37
C ILE A 446 2.41 -3.96 -13.11
N ILE A 447 3.29 -4.29 -12.15
CA ILE A 447 2.89 -4.90 -10.87
C ILE A 447 1.88 -4.01 -10.11
N TRP A 448 2.03 -2.69 -10.19
CA TRP A 448 1.20 -1.75 -9.44
C TRP A 448 0.00 -1.23 -10.22
N MET A 449 0.01 -1.32 -11.55
CA MET A 449 -1.05 -0.78 -12.40
C MET A 449 -2.20 -1.80 -12.59
N PRO A 450 -3.46 -1.34 -12.66
CA PRO A 450 -4.61 -2.20 -12.93
C PRO A 450 -4.63 -2.72 -14.36
N MET A 451 -5.37 -3.80 -14.64
CA MET A 451 -5.49 -4.36 -15.99
C MET A 451 -6.08 -3.36 -17.01
N SER A 452 -6.87 -2.39 -16.55
CA SER A 452 -7.37 -1.30 -17.40
C SER A 452 -6.27 -0.39 -17.95
N PHE A 453 -5.16 -0.22 -17.21
CA PHE A 453 -3.98 0.50 -17.69
C PHE A 453 -3.35 -0.23 -18.88
N ILE A 454 -3.20 -1.55 -18.78
CA ILE A 454 -2.64 -2.38 -19.87
C ILE A 454 -3.54 -2.29 -21.12
N LEU A 455 -4.86 -2.36 -20.94
CA LEU A 455 -5.82 -2.18 -22.04
C LEU A 455 -5.67 -0.79 -22.68
N MET A 456 -5.66 0.27 -21.87
CA MET A 456 -5.52 1.65 -22.36
C MET A 456 -4.21 1.84 -23.12
N LEU A 457 -3.09 1.35 -22.57
CA LEU A 457 -1.76 1.44 -23.20
C LEU A 457 -1.72 0.68 -24.53
N THR A 458 -2.30 -0.51 -24.57
CA THR A 458 -2.41 -1.30 -25.80
C THR A 458 -3.20 -0.54 -26.87
N LEU A 459 -4.34 0.03 -26.50
CA LEU A 459 -5.16 0.83 -27.40
C LEU A 459 -4.44 2.11 -27.85
N LEU A 460 -3.66 2.74 -26.98
CA LEU A 460 -2.85 3.91 -27.33
C LEU A 460 -1.82 3.55 -28.40
N ILE A 461 -1.04 2.49 -28.18
CA ILE A 461 0.00 2.04 -29.12
C ILE A 461 -0.63 1.65 -30.46
N LEU A 462 -1.71 0.86 -30.47
CA LEU A 462 -2.42 0.48 -31.69
C LEU A 462 -2.96 1.70 -32.45
N THR A 463 -3.52 2.67 -31.71
CA THR A 463 -4.03 3.91 -32.28
C THR A 463 -2.93 4.74 -32.92
N LEU A 464 -1.78 4.86 -32.27
CA LEU A 464 -0.63 5.61 -32.80
C LEU A 464 -0.05 4.92 -34.04
N ILE A 465 0.11 3.59 -34.02
CA ILE A 465 0.58 2.81 -35.18
C ILE A 465 -0.39 2.93 -36.36
N MET A 466 -1.68 2.78 -36.13
CA MET A 466 -2.68 2.90 -37.19
C MET A 466 -2.78 4.33 -37.74
N SER A 467 -2.62 5.34 -36.88
CA SER A 467 -2.54 6.74 -37.29
C SER A 467 -1.30 6.99 -38.16
N LEU A 468 -0.15 6.44 -37.78
CA LEU A 468 1.08 6.49 -38.58
C LEU A 468 0.89 5.84 -39.95
N ILE A 469 0.32 4.63 -40.01
CA ILE A 469 0.00 3.95 -41.27
C ILE A 469 -0.94 4.81 -42.13
N HIS A 470 -2.00 5.38 -41.53
CA HIS A 470 -2.92 6.24 -42.26
C HIS A 470 -2.23 7.46 -42.88
N LEU A 471 -1.39 8.14 -42.11
CA LEU A 471 -0.64 9.33 -42.54
C LEU A 471 0.38 8.99 -43.64
N LEU A 472 1.09 7.86 -43.52
CA LEU A 472 2.01 7.37 -44.54
C LEU A 472 1.29 7.06 -45.85
N ILE A 473 0.10 6.44 -45.81
CA ILE A 473 -0.72 6.22 -47.02
C ILE A 473 -1.08 7.55 -47.70
N ILE A 474 -1.47 8.57 -46.92
CA ILE A 474 -1.77 9.91 -47.45
C ILE A 474 -0.52 10.52 -48.11
N PHE A 475 0.62 10.45 -47.44
CA PHE A 475 1.88 11.01 -47.91
C PHE A 475 2.38 10.35 -49.21
N PHE A 476 2.43 9.01 -49.26
CA PHE A 476 2.88 8.29 -50.45
C PHE A 476 1.94 8.47 -51.65
N ARG A 477 0.63 8.57 -51.43
CA ARG A 477 -0.32 8.89 -52.52
C ARG A 477 -0.12 10.28 -53.08
N HIS A 478 0.24 11.26 -52.25
CA HIS A 478 0.59 12.58 -52.72
C HIS A 478 1.88 12.56 -53.56
N ILE A 479 2.91 11.81 -53.14
CA ILE A 479 4.13 11.62 -53.94
C ILE A 479 3.79 11.00 -55.31
N SER A 480 2.94 9.98 -55.34
CA SER A 480 2.49 9.37 -56.60
C SER A 480 1.70 10.34 -57.48
N TYR A 481 0.83 11.19 -56.90
CA TYR A 481 0.15 12.27 -57.64
C TYR A 481 1.15 13.22 -58.29
N ALA A 482 2.14 13.71 -57.53
CA ALA A 482 3.13 14.64 -58.02
C ALA A 482 4.00 14.05 -59.14
N LYS A 483 4.38 12.75 -59.04
CA LYS A 483 5.11 12.05 -60.09
C LYS A 483 4.31 11.92 -61.40
N ASN A 484 3.00 11.71 -61.30
CA ASN A 484 2.14 11.57 -62.48
C ASN A 484 1.77 12.90 -63.15
N GLN A 485 1.96 14.05 -62.50
CA GLN A 485 1.75 15.39 -63.08
C GLN A 485 3.01 15.93 -63.79
N ASN A 486 4.18 15.38 -63.47
CA ASN A 486 5.47 15.75 -64.07
C ASN A 486 5.89 14.81 -65.23
N LYS A 487 5.02 13.88 -65.61
CA LYS A 487 5.09 13.08 -66.84
C LYS A 487 4.02 13.60 -67.78
#